data_AF-A0A6C0AXN8-F1
#
_entry.id   AF-A0A6C0AXN8-F1
#
_cell.length_a   1.000
_cell.length_b   1.000
_cell.length_c   1.000
_cell.angle_alpha   90.00
_cell.angle_beta   90.00
_cell.angle_gamma   90.00
#
_symmetry.space_group_name_H-M   'P 1'
#
loop_
_entity.id
_entity.type
_entity.pdbx_description
1 polymer ?
#
loop_
_entity_poly.entity_id
_entity_poly.type
_entity_poly.pdbx_seq_one_letter_code
_entity_poly.pdbx_strand_id
1 'polypeptide(L)'
;MEEIKPYILLQRHYRLRQMKKAINILKYDKNIIKNNTFEEFTKKIQDKRVLLIVNYILTKITRISSYGKKNFLTSQDFLSAFVIYGYYKDINNNDNDIIISQVQNNIIKNLAENVVEKFHCFLNSKLTIFKIYEFNKLLILYKNSFDAWKINDHKQLIHVMTTSYYEIESMIYAILKDAEENGVNKESISDEKKEFINICIERQEDIINKIIYLNGQEYFNNYKDNDVISNVNIQRQIKDTLHAAFWDILHEELNSKPPVYDRLISLISELRDTFCKFVPHRTDIHQEIYENIDIELIKNMINNDAFDDNNLYKLAVYIISLVKKFQPPIMDNDVNEWEQGMLQQFKQNFDYSEFLVIFLRSVFNMVDNIIIYIKKLEEENKETKENTII
;
A
#
# COMPACT_ATOMS: atom_id res chain seq x y z
N MET A 1 -3.67 -57.50 11.81
CA MET A 1 -4.87 -56.79 11.34
C MET A 1 -6.03 -57.27 12.20
N GLU A 2 -6.49 -56.48 13.16
CA GLU A 2 -7.69 -56.83 13.94
C GLU A 2 -8.90 -56.92 13.01
N GLU A 3 -9.66 -58.01 13.09
CA GLU A 3 -10.91 -58.17 12.34
C GLU A 3 -11.90 -57.05 12.71
N ILE A 4 -12.25 -56.22 11.73
CA ILE A 4 -13.25 -55.18 11.91
C ILE A 4 -14.60 -55.87 12.13
N LYS A 5 -15.12 -55.79 13.36
CA LYS A 5 -16.38 -56.42 13.75
C LYS A 5 -17.52 -56.04 12.77
N PRO A 6 -18.38 -56.99 12.33
CA PRO A 6 -19.40 -56.77 11.30
C PRO A 6 -20.36 -55.59 11.58
N TYR A 7 -20.71 -55.33 12.84
CA TYR A 7 -21.57 -54.19 13.19
C TYR A 7 -20.92 -52.82 12.87
N ILE A 8 -19.58 -52.73 12.89
CA ILE A 8 -18.84 -51.50 12.56
C ILE A 8 -18.98 -51.19 11.07
N LEU A 9 -18.92 -52.22 10.22
CA LEU A 9 -19.11 -52.08 8.77
C LEU A 9 -20.54 -51.61 8.45
N LEU A 10 -21.55 -52.21 9.09
CA LEU A 10 -22.96 -51.80 8.93
C LEU A 10 -23.17 -50.33 9.35
N GLN A 11 -22.62 -49.93 10.49
CA GLN A 11 -22.68 -48.54 10.96
C GLN A 11 -21.98 -47.57 9.99
N ARG A 12 -20.85 -47.94 9.40
CA ARG A 12 -20.15 -47.12 8.39
C ARG A 12 -21.00 -46.93 7.13
N HIS A 13 -21.64 -47.99 6.63
CA HIS A 13 -22.55 -47.89 5.48
C HIS A 13 -23.78 -47.04 5.77
N TYR A 14 -24.35 -47.12 6.97
CA TYR A 14 -25.45 -46.25 7.38
C TYR A 14 -25.03 -44.77 7.44
N ARG A 15 -23.87 -44.48 8.05
CA ARG A 15 -23.30 -43.12 8.12
C ARG A 15 -22.99 -42.54 6.73
N LEU A 16 -22.51 -43.36 5.79
CA LEU A 16 -22.30 -42.97 4.39
C LEU A 16 -23.58 -42.46 3.73
N ARG A 17 -24.72 -43.15 3.92
CA ARG A 17 -26.02 -42.71 3.39
C ARG A 17 -26.46 -41.38 4.00
N GLN A 18 -26.30 -41.22 5.32
CA GLN A 18 -26.61 -39.96 6.01
C GLN A 18 -25.75 -38.79 5.51
N MET A 19 -24.45 -39.03 5.32
CA MET A 19 -23.51 -38.05 4.77
C MET A 19 -23.91 -37.64 3.35
N LYS A 20 -24.24 -38.59 2.48
CA LYS A 20 -24.68 -38.28 1.10
C LYS A 20 -25.94 -37.41 1.09
N LYS A 21 -26.91 -37.68 1.98
CA LYS A 21 -28.09 -36.81 2.13
C LYS A 21 -27.70 -35.39 2.55
N ALA A 22 -26.83 -35.23 3.53
CA ALA A 22 -26.38 -33.92 3.99
C ALA A 22 -25.61 -33.13 2.91
N ILE A 23 -24.75 -33.80 2.13
CA ILE A 23 -24.04 -33.19 0.99
C ILE A 23 -25.03 -32.68 -0.06
N ASN A 24 -26.07 -33.47 -0.38
CA ASN A 24 -27.11 -33.07 -1.32
C ASN A 24 -27.99 -31.91 -0.82
N ILE A 25 -28.11 -31.73 0.50
CA ILE A 25 -28.80 -30.57 1.09
C ILE A 25 -27.91 -29.32 1.00
N LEU A 26 -26.61 -29.48 1.29
CA LEU A 26 -25.64 -28.38 1.22
C LEU A 26 -25.56 -27.81 -0.21
N LYS A 27 -25.41 -28.68 -1.23
CA LYS A 27 -25.26 -28.31 -2.65
C LYS A 27 -24.07 -27.38 -2.95
N TYR A 28 -23.01 -27.43 -2.14
CA TYR A 28 -21.78 -26.70 -2.40
C TYR A 28 -20.92 -27.52 -3.36
N ASP A 29 -20.97 -27.17 -4.63
CA ASP A 29 -20.16 -27.74 -5.70
C ASP A 29 -19.02 -26.77 -6.07
N LYS A 30 -18.13 -27.16 -6.99
CA LYS A 30 -17.04 -26.25 -7.41
C LYS A 30 -17.53 -25.01 -8.15
N ASN A 31 -18.71 -25.06 -8.77
CA ASN A 31 -19.26 -23.97 -9.57
C ASN A 31 -19.97 -22.92 -8.73
N ILE A 32 -20.25 -23.18 -7.44
CA ILE A 32 -20.87 -22.22 -6.54
C ILE A 32 -20.10 -20.89 -6.51
N ILE A 33 -18.78 -20.94 -6.65
CA ILE A 33 -17.90 -19.77 -6.67
C ILE A 33 -18.10 -18.92 -7.93
N LYS A 34 -18.30 -19.55 -9.10
CA LYS A 34 -18.53 -18.81 -10.37
C LYS A 34 -19.79 -17.95 -10.34
N ASN A 35 -20.73 -18.30 -9.47
CA ASN A 35 -22.03 -17.67 -9.37
C ASN A 35 -22.11 -16.68 -8.19
N ASN A 36 -20.99 -16.35 -7.54
CA ASN A 36 -20.97 -15.45 -6.37
C ASN A 36 -19.74 -14.55 -6.41
N THR A 37 -19.89 -13.31 -5.97
CA THR A 37 -18.74 -12.47 -5.62
C THR A 37 -18.11 -12.93 -4.30
N PHE A 38 -16.88 -12.48 -4.00
CA PHE A 38 -16.19 -12.81 -2.75
C PHE A 38 -17.04 -12.46 -1.52
N GLU A 39 -17.66 -11.29 -1.53
CA GLU A 39 -18.50 -10.78 -0.43
C GLU A 39 -19.79 -11.59 -0.26
N GLU A 40 -20.47 -11.92 -1.36
CA GLU A 40 -21.67 -12.75 -1.36
C GLU A 40 -21.37 -14.16 -0.83
N PHE A 41 -20.26 -14.74 -1.27
CA PHE A 41 -19.86 -16.08 -0.82
C PHE A 41 -19.46 -16.07 0.65
N THR A 42 -18.74 -15.05 1.11
CA THR A 42 -18.33 -14.89 2.52
C THR A 42 -19.55 -14.78 3.45
N LYS A 43 -20.58 -14.04 3.04
CA LYS A 43 -21.86 -13.98 3.78
C LYS A 43 -22.55 -15.35 3.82
N LYS A 44 -22.56 -16.10 2.71
CA LYS A 44 -23.18 -17.43 2.63
C LYS A 44 -22.51 -18.45 3.56
N ILE A 45 -21.18 -18.47 3.63
CA ILE A 45 -20.44 -19.43 4.48
C ILE A 45 -20.58 -19.13 5.98
N GLN A 46 -20.99 -17.91 6.34
CA GLN A 46 -21.27 -17.52 7.72
C GLN A 46 -22.69 -17.89 8.20
N ASP A 47 -23.61 -18.34 7.31
CA ASP A 47 -24.95 -18.79 7.71
C ASP A 47 -24.84 -19.97 8.70
N LYS A 48 -25.46 -19.84 9.87
CA LYS A 48 -25.50 -20.86 10.92
C LYS A 48 -25.95 -22.22 10.39
N ARG A 49 -26.90 -22.26 9.44
CA ARG A 49 -27.40 -23.51 8.84
C ARG A 49 -26.31 -24.20 8.03
N VAL A 50 -25.54 -23.44 7.24
CA VAL A 50 -24.41 -23.95 6.45
C VAL A 50 -23.35 -24.52 7.40
N LEU A 51 -22.98 -23.78 8.43
CA LEU A 51 -22.00 -24.22 9.44
C LEU A 51 -22.43 -25.52 10.15
N LEU A 52 -23.71 -25.65 10.50
CA LEU A 52 -24.25 -26.87 11.13
C LEU A 52 -24.24 -28.07 10.18
N ILE A 53 -24.62 -27.89 8.92
CA ILE A 53 -24.60 -28.96 7.91
C ILE A 53 -23.17 -29.42 7.65
N VAL A 54 -22.23 -28.49 7.49
CA VAL A 54 -20.81 -28.81 7.31
C VAL A 54 -20.26 -29.55 8.52
N ASN A 55 -20.55 -29.10 9.74
CA ASN A 55 -20.10 -29.79 10.95
C ASN A 55 -20.66 -31.22 11.02
N TYR A 56 -21.92 -31.40 10.63
CA TYR A 56 -22.53 -32.73 10.54
C TYR A 56 -21.80 -33.63 9.54
N ILE A 57 -21.48 -33.12 8.34
CA ILE A 57 -20.73 -33.85 7.30
C ILE A 57 -19.34 -34.24 7.83
N LEU A 58 -18.58 -33.29 8.39
CA LEU A 58 -17.26 -33.54 8.96
C LEU A 58 -17.31 -34.61 10.07
N THR A 59 -18.31 -34.53 10.95
CA THR A 59 -18.54 -35.53 12.00
C THR A 59 -18.76 -36.93 11.42
N LYS A 60 -19.48 -37.06 10.30
CA LYS A 60 -19.67 -38.35 9.64
C LYS A 60 -18.38 -38.84 8.99
N ILE A 61 -17.61 -37.96 8.34
CA ILE A 61 -16.30 -38.29 7.76
C ILE A 61 -15.40 -38.89 8.85
N THR A 62 -15.19 -38.16 9.95
CA THR A 62 -14.34 -38.60 11.07
C THR A 62 -14.83 -39.90 11.69
N ARG A 63 -16.14 -40.07 11.87
CA ARG A 63 -16.72 -41.32 12.41
C ARG A 63 -16.63 -42.51 11.45
N ILE A 64 -16.44 -42.28 10.15
CA ILE A 64 -16.23 -43.34 9.15
C ILE A 64 -14.73 -43.69 9.09
N SER A 65 -13.86 -42.69 8.97
CA SER A 65 -12.41 -42.83 8.78
C SER A 65 -11.64 -43.19 10.05
N SER A 66 -12.02 -42.63 11.19
CA SER A 66 -11.31 -42.76 12.48
C SER A 66 -12.31 -42.90 13.62
N TYR A 67 -12.82 -44.13 13.80
CA TYR A 67 -13.85 -44.45 14.79
C TYR A 67 -13.43 -44.01 16.20
N GLY A 68 -14.25 -43.19 16.87
CA GLY A 68 -14.01 -42.74 18.25
C GLY A 68 -13.13 -41.48 18.40
N LYS A 69 -12.54 -40.94 17.33
CA LYS A 69 -11.76 -39.69 17.39
C LYS A 69 -12.65 -38.44 17.25
N LYS A 70 -12.25 -37.34 17.90
CA LYS A 70 -12.88 -36.01 17.73
C LYS A 70 -12.59 -35.46 16.33
N ASN A 71 -13.47 -34.58 15.85
CA ASN A 71 -13.26 -33.87 14.59
C ASN A 71 -12.03 -32.97 14.69
N PHE A 72 -11.16 -33.03 13.69
CA PHE A 72 -9.94 -32.23 13.62
C PHE A 72 -10.16 -30.87 12.96
N LEU A 73 -11.16 -30.77 12.06
CA LEU A 73 -11.50 -29.53 11.35
C LEU A 73 -12.81 -28.93 11.89
N THR A 74 -12.85 -27.62 11.98
CA THR A 74 -14.10 -26.86 12.16
C THR A 74 -14.80 -26.68 10.81
N SER A 75 -16.08 -26.26 10.84
CA SER A 75 -16.79 -25.89 9.61
C SER A 75 -16.12 -24.73 8.87
N GLN A 76 -15.53 -23.79 9.60
CA GLN A 76 -14.84 -22.64 9.02
C GLN A 76 -13.55 -23.06 8.31
N ASP A 77 -12.78 -23.98 8.90
CA ASP A 77 -11.58 -24.54 8.26
C ASP A 77 -11.94 -25.24 6.94
N PHE A 78 -13.03 -25.99 6.91
CA PHE A 78 -13.45 -26.64 5.68
C PHE A 78 -13.91 -25.63 4.62
N LEU A 79 -14.69 -24.62 5.02
CA LEU A 79 -15.22 -23.61 4.11
C LEU A 79 -14.11 -22.66 3.60
N SER A 80 -13.02 -22.46 4.35
CA SER A 80 -11.87 -21.68 3.87
C SER A 80 -11.23 -22.30 2.62
N ALA A 81 -11.34 -23.62 2.41
CA ALA A 81 -10.85 -24.25 1.17
C ALA A 81 -11.62 -23.75 -0.06
N PHE A 82 -12.91 -23.48 0.06
CA PHE A 82 -13.71 -22.90 -1.03
C PHE A 82 -13.35 -21.43 -1.27
N VAL A 83 -13.08 -20.69 -0.20
CA VAL A 83 -12.65 -19.30 -0.28
C VAL A 83 -11.30 -19.21 -1.01
N ILE A 84 -10.31 -20.01 -0.58
CA ILE A 84 -8.98 -20.07 -1.20
C ILE A 84 -9.06 -20.56 -2.64
N TYR A 85 -9.88 -21.58 -2.95
CA TYR A 85 -10.03 -22.07 -4.32
C TYR A 85 -10.62 -21.01 -5.26
N GLY A 86 -11.60 -20.24 -4.79
CA GLY A 86 -12.34 -19.30 -5.63
C GLY A 86 -11.75 -17.91 -5.76
N TYR A 87 -11.16 -17.41 -4.68
CA TYR A 87 -10.78 -16.01 -4.51
C TYR A 87 -9.30 -15.89 -4.12
N TYR A 88 -8.49 -16.84 -4.57
CA TYR A 88 -7.05 -16.88 -4.24
C TYR A 88 -6.33 -15.56 -4.55
N LYS A 89 -6.66 -14.95 -5.70
CA LYS A 89 -6.07 -13.68 -6.12
C LYS A 89 -6.43 -12.54 -5.17
N ASP A 90 -7.70 -12.48 -4.75
CA ASP A 90 -8.19 -11.44 -3.83
C ASP A 90 -7.58 -11.60 -2.42
N ILE A 91 -7.20 -12.83 -2.05
CA ILE A 91 -6.56 -13.15 -0.76
C ILE A 91 -5.05 -12.88 -0.80
N ASN A 92 -4.41 -13.06 -1.96
CA ASN A 92 -2.97 -12.96 -2.12
C ASN A 92 -2.62 -11.90 -3.18
N ASN A 93 -2.67 -10.63 -2.78
CA ASN A 93 -2.23 -9.48 -3.59
C ASN A 93 -0.69 -9.26 -3.56
N ASN A 94 0.07 -10.18 -2.97
CA ASN A 94 1.49 -9.99 -2.76
C ASN A 94 2.31 -10.41 -3.99
N ASP A 95 2.70 -9.43 -4.81
CA ASP A 95 3.87 -9.46 -5.69
C ASP A 95 5.18 -9.46 -4.87
N ASN A 96 5.27 -10.29 -3.81
CA ASN A 96 6.46 -10.38 -2.97
C ASN A 96 7.39 -11.49 -3.49
N ASP A 97 8.62 -11.09 -3.85
CA ASP A 97 9.69 -11.89 -4.47
C ASP A 97 10.31 -13.00 -3.58
N ILE A 98 9.75 -13.27 -2.39
CA ILE A 98 10.30 -14.29 -1.49
C ILE A 98 9.79 -15.68 -1.92
N ILE A 99 10.65 -16.43 -2.61
CA ILE A 99 10.40 -17.80 -3.14
C ILE A 99 9.71 -18.73 -2.13
N ILE A 100 10.08 -18.67 -0.84
CA ILE A 100 9.52 -19.54 0.21
C ILE A 100 8.02 -19.24 0.43
N SER A 101 7.63 -17.96 0.41
CA SER A 101 6.24 -17.55 0.56
C SER A 101 5.40 -18.04 -0.62
N GLN A 102 5.93 -17.93 -1.84
CA GLN A 102 5.29 -18.40 -3.08
C GLN A 102 5.09 -19.93 -3.09
N VAL A 103 6.07 -20.70 -2.59
CA VAL A 103 5.95 -22.16 -2.48
C VAL A 103 4.84 -22.56 -1.50
N GLN A 104 4.79 -21.98 -0.30
CA GLN A 104 3.73 -22.27 0.67
C GLN A 104 2.34 -21.86 0.14
N ASN A 105 2.28 -20.71 -0.52
CA ASN A 105 1.12 -20.16 -1.20
C ASN A 105 0.58 -21.10 -2.30
N ASN A 106 1.46 -21.66 -3.12
CA ASN A 106 1.09 -22.66 -4.12
C ASN A 106 0.63 -23.98 -3.50
N ILE A 107 1.25 -24.42 -2.40
CA ILE A 107 0.86 -25.65 -1.69
C ILE A 107 -0.56 -25.52 -1.14
N ILE A 108 -0.88 -24.42 -0.44
CA ILE A 108 -2.22 -24.24 0.14
C ILE A 108 -3.30 -24.13 -0.94
N LYS A 109 -2.99 -23.43 -2.04
CA LYS A 109 -3.89 -23.32 -3.20
C LYS A 109 -4.20 -24.69 -3.80
N ASN A 110 -3.17 -25.49 -4.08
CA ASN A 110 -3.33 -26.82 -4.65
C ASN A 110 -4.10 -27.75 -3.69
N LEU A 111 -3.86 -27.66 -2.39
CA LEU A 111 -4.60 -28.45 -1.40
C LEU A 111 -6.08 -28.04 -1.32
N ALA A 112 -6.36 -26.73 -1.35
CA ALA A 112 -7.73 -26.20 -1.37
C ALA A 112 -8.49 -26.65 -2.62
N GLU A 113 -7.86 -26.56 -3.80
CA GLU A 113 -8.41 -27.06 -5.06
C GLU A 113 -8.74 -28.55 -4.97
N ASN A 114 -7.79 -29.37 -4.51
CA ASN A 114 -8.02 -30.81 -4.32
C ASN A 114 -9.18 -31.10 -3.35
N VAL A 115 -9.33 -30.32 -2.29
CA VAL A 115 -10.45 -30.48 -1.34
C VAL A 115 -11.78 -30.19 -2.04
N VAL A 116 -11.87 -29.09 -2.77
CA VAL A 116 -13.10 -28.69 -3.49
C VAL A 116 -13.43 -29.68 -4.60
N GLU A 117 -12.45 -30.13 -5.39
CA GLU A 117 -12.67 -31.09 -6.47
C GLU A 117 -13.12 -32.47 -5.97
N LYS A 118 -12.48 -32.99 -4.91
CA LYS A 118 -12.90 -34.26 -4.30
C LYS A 118 -14.29 -34.15 -3.68
N PHE A 119 -14.60 -33.02 -3.05
CA PHE A 119 -15.94 -32.79 -2.51
C PHE A 119 -17.00 -32.63 -3.60
N HIS A 120 -16.67 -31.98 -4.72
CA HIS A 120 -17.53 -31.91 -5.90
C HIS A 120 -17.84 -33.31 -6.47
N CYS A 121 -16.84 -34.18 -6.53
CA CYS A 121 -17.05 -35.59 -6.91
C CYS A 121 -18.02 -36.32 -5.99
N PHE A 122 -18.17 -35.90 -4.73
CA PHE A 122 -19.13 -36.49 -3.80
C PHE A 122 -20.57 -36.14 -4.11
N LEU A 123 -20.85 -35.07 -4.85
CA LEU A 123 -22.18 -34.76 -5.36
C LEU A 123 -22.53 -35.68 -6.54
N ASN A 124 -21.59 -35.85 -7.46
CA ASN A 124 -21.84 -36.48 -8.76
C ASN A 124 -21.59 -37.99 -8.82
N SER A 125 -20.86 -38.56 -7.84
CA SER A 125 -20.50 -39.98 -7.85
C SER A 125 -20.99 -40.75 -6.61
N LYS A 126 -20.89 -42.10 -6.70
CA LYS A 126 -21.16 -43.00 -5.57
C LYS A 126 -20.09 -42.82 -4.49
N LEU A 127 -20.55 -42.60 -3.26
CA LEU A 127 -19.73 -42.49 -2.06
C LEU A 127 -19.31 -43.90 -1.58
N THR A 128 -18.01 -44.10 -1.36
CA THR A 128 -17.45 -45.35 -0.83
C THR A 128 -16.63 -45.07 0.43
N ILE A 129 -16.49 -46.06 1.32
CA ILE A 129 -15.69 -45.92 2.56
C ILE A 129 -14.25 -45.51 2.21
N PHE A 130 -13.68 -46.11 1.17
CA PHE A 130 -12.34 -45.79 0.68
C PHE A 130 -12.18 -44.32 0.29
N LYS A 131 -13.10 -43.78 -0.52
CA LYS A 131 -13.10 -42.35 -0.89
C LYS A 131 -13.18 -41.42 0.33
N ILE A 132 -13.95 -41.80 1.36
CA ILE A 132 -14.03 -41.03 2.61
C ILE A 132 -12.72 -41.07 3.38
N TYR A 133 -12.02 -42.20 3.39
CA TYR A 133 -10.71 -42.32 4.03
C TYR A 133 -9.65 -41.46 3.34
N GLU A 134 -9.59 -41.51 2.01
CA GLU A 134 -8.68 -40.65 1.23
C GLU A 134 -8.99 -39.16 1.43
N PHE A 135 -10.27 -38.80 1.44
CA PHE A 135 -10.67 -37.41 1.66
C PHE A 135 -10.34 -36.94 3.08
N ASN A 136 -10.52 -37.79 4.09
CA ASN A 136 -10.13 -37.45 5.46
C ASN A 136 -8.62 -37.21 5.59
N LYS A 137 -7.78 -37.99 4.89
CA LYS A 137 -6.33 -37.74 4.83
C LYS A 137 -6.02 -36.37 4.21
N LEU A 138 -6.69 -36.05 3.10
CA LEU A 138 -6.54 -34.75 2.43
C LEU A 138 -6.95 -33.59 3.35
N LEU A 139 -8.06 -33.72 4.08
CA LEU A 139 -8.51 -32.69 5.02
C LEU A 139 -7.51 -32.44 6.16
N ILE A 140 -6.88 -33.49 6.69
CA ILE A 140 -5.84 -33.36 7.72
C ILE A 140 -4.62 -32.62 7.15
N LEU A 141 -4.17 -33.01 5.96
CA LEU A 141 -3.05 -32.34 5.29
C LEU A 141 -3.35 -30.86 5.03
N TYR A 142 -4.53 -30.58 4.47
CA TYR A 142 -5.01 -29.23 4.25
C TYR A 142 -5.03 -28.41 5.54
N LYS A 143 -5.59 -28.93 6.64
CA LYS A 143 -5.68 -28.20 7.91
C LYS A 143 -4.30 -27.84 8.47
N ASN A 144 -3.36 -28.78 8.47
CA ASN A 144 -2.00 -28.52 8.94
C ASN A 144 -1.31 -27.44 8.09
N SER A 145 -1.44 -27.53 6.77
CA SER A 145 -0.89 -26.53 5.84
C SER A 145 -1.58 -25.17 5.99
N PHE A 146 -2.89 -25.14 6.20
CA PHE A 146 -3.67 -23.93 6.39
C PHE A 146 -3.29 -23.22 7.70
N ASP A 147 -3.12 -23.95 8.79
CA ASP A 147 -2.69 -23.39 10.07
C ASP A 147 -1.27 -22.81 9.97
N ALA A 148 -0.34 -23.54 9.33
CA ALA A 148 1.01 -23.05 9.09
C ALA A 148 1.01 -21.79 8.21
N TRP A 149 0.21 -21.80 7.13
CA TRP A 149 0.04 -20.66 6.25
C TRP A 149 -0.52 -19.44 7.00
N LYS A 150 -1.55 -19.63 7.82
CA LYS A 150 -2.16 -18.55 8.62
C LYS A 150 -1.20 -17.94 9.63
N ILE A 151 -0.35 -18.75 10.27
CA ILE A 151 0.70 -18.26 11.18
C ILE A 151 1.72 -17.43 10.40
N ASN A 152 2.12 -17.88 9.20
CA ASN A 152 3.07 -17.15 8.39
C ASN A 152 2.48 -15.84 7.85
N ASP A 153 1.26 -15.86 7.34
CA ASP A 153 0.53 -14.69 6.85
C ASP A 153 0.39 -13.63 7.96
N HIS A 154 0.02 -14.05 9.16
CA HIS A 154 -0.04 -13.18 10.33
C HIS A 154 1.32 -12.54 10.66
N LYS A 155 2.40 -13.32 10.63
CA LYS A 155 3.76 -12.81 10.84
C LYS A 155 4.18 -11.82 9.75
N GLN A 156 3.85 -12.11 8.49
CA GLN A 156 4.15 -11.22 7.36
C GLN A 156 3.39 -9.90 7.48
N LEU A 157 2.12 -9.94 7.87
CA LEU A 157 1.32 -8.74 8.10
C LEU A 157 1.95 -7.86 9.20
N ILE A 158 2.34 -8.46 10.32
CA ILE A 158 3.03 -7.73 11.39
C ILE A 158 4.39 -7.21 10.92
N HIS A 159 5.15 -7.98 10.13
CA HIS A 159 6.43 -7.56 9.56
C HIS A 159 6.24 -6.32 8.68
N VAL A 160 5.32 -6.36 7.71
CA VAL A 160 5.04 -5.21 6.82
C VAL A 160 4.63 -3.97 7.60
N MET A 161 3.78 -4.12 8.62
CA MET A 161 3.41 -3.01 9.51
C MET A 161 4.63 -2.47 10.27
N THR A 162 5.47 -3.36 10.81
CA THR A 162 6.68 -3.00 11.56
C THR A 162 7.69 -2.27 10.66
N THR A 163 7.95 -2.79 9.46
CA THR A 163 8.84 -2.16 8.49
C THR A 163 8.33 -0.78 8.09
N SER A 164 7.03 -0.65 7.81
CA SER A 164 6.41 0.65 7.48
C SER A 164 6.54 1.67 8.63
N TYR A 165 6.44 1.23 9.88
CA TYR A 165 6.66 2.10 11.04
C TYR A 165 8.09 2.68 11.07
N TYR A 166 9.11 1.82 10.93
CA TYR A 166 10.52 2.23 10.99
C TYR A 166 10.95 3.01 9.73
N GLU A 167 10.30 2.77 8.59
CA GLU A 167 10.45 3.61 7.40
C GLU A 167 10.00 5.05 7.68
N ILE A 168 8.82 5.23 8.29
CA ILE A 168 8.33 6.56 8.67
C ILE A 168 9.28 7.21 9.70
N GLU A 169 9.79 6.43 10.66
CA GLU A 169 10.74 6.92 11.66
C GLU A 169 12.04 7.43 11.02
N SER A 170 12.56 6.68 10.04
CA SER A 170 13.72 7.08 9.25
C SER A 170 13.47 8.35 8.46
N MET A 171 12.25 8.55 7.94
CA MET A 171 11.86 9.78 7.23
C MET A 171 11.85 11.00 8.15
N ILE A 172 11.22 10.88 9.32
CA ILE A 172 11.19 11.95 10.32
C ILE A 172 12.62 12.33 10.70
N TYR A 173 13.48 11.33 10.95
CA TYR A 173 14.88 11.55 11.29
C TYR A 173 15.63 12.31 10.18
N ALA A 174 15.45 11.94 8.91
CA ALA A 174 16.08 12.62 7.78
C ALA A 174 15.65 14.09 7.65
N ILE A 175 14.37 14.39 7.86
CA ILE A 175 13.83 15.77 7.82
C ILE A 175 14.42 16.62 8.94
N LEU A 176 14.49 16.07 10.15
CA LEU A 176 15.06 16.76 11.30
C LEU A 176 16.57 17.00 11.12
N LYS A 177 17.29 16.01 10.57
CA LYS A 177 18.72 16.12 10.30
C LYS A 177 19.04 17.17 9.22
N ASP A 178 18.25 17.23 8.14
CA ASP A 178 18.37 18.28 7.12
C ASP A 178 18.13 19.69 7.72
N ALA A 179 17.21 19.82 8.67
CA ALA A 179 17.01 21.09 9.37
C ALA A 179 18.22 21.49 10.23
N GLU A 180 18.86 20.52 10.90
CA GLU A 180 20.05 20.75 11.72
C GLU A 180 21.30 21.10 10.88
N GLU A 181 21.53 20.43 9.74
CA GLU A 181 22.68 20.65 8.86
C GLU A 181 22.62 22.00 8.11
N ASN A 182 21.42 22.53 7.86
CA ASN A 182 21.22 23.83 7.22
C ASN A 182 21.30 25.03 8.18
N GLY A 183 21.71 24.84 9.45
CA GLY A 183 21.91 25.93 10.42
C GLY A 183 20.61 26.60 10.89
N VAL A 184 19.48 25.90 10.75
CA VAL A 184 18.15 26.39 11.11
C VAL A 184 17.88 26.01 12.57
N ASN A 185 17.73 26.99 13.46
CA ASN A 185 17.32 26.74 14.86
C ASN A 185 16.01 25.92 14.87
N LYS A 186 15.84 25.04 15.87
CA LYS A 186 14.68 24.13 16.05
C LYS A 186 13.29 24.79 15.97
N GLU A 187 13.21 26.12 16.02
CA GLU A 187 11.99 26.92 15.89
C GLU A 187 11.62 27.30 14.44
N SER A 188 12.51 27.08 13.47
CA SER A 188 12.35 27.46 12.04
C SER A 188 12.21 26.27 11.08
N ILE A 189 11.67 25.14 11.56
CA ILE A 189 11.06 24.15 10.67
C ILE A 189 9.83 24.82 10.05
N SER A 190 9.73 24.88 8.71
CA SER A 190 8.55 25.46 8.05
C SER A 190 7.28 24.79 8.57
N ASP A 191 6.18 25.54 8.65
CA ASP A 191 4.94 25.01 9.21
C ASP A 191 4.44 23.79 8.43
N GLU A 192 4.76 23.71 7.13
CA GLU A 192 4.53 22.53 6.28
C GLU A 192 5.34 21.29 6.72
N LYS A 193 6.63 21.45 7.04
CA LYS A 193 7.47 20.34 7.53
C LYS A 193 6.97 19.86 8.89
N LYS A 194 6.47 20.75 9.75
CA LYS A 194 5.86 20.38 11.04
C LYS A 194 4.54 19.63 10.83
N GLU A 195 3.69 20.10 9.93
CA GLU A 195 2.42 19.45 9.60
C GLU A 195 2.66 18.06 9.00
N PHE A 196 3.65 17.91 8.12
CA PHE A 196 4.05 16.61 7.58
C PHE A 196 4.54 15.64 8.67
N ILE A 197 5.39 16.11 9.60
CA ILE A 197 5.84 15.29 10.73
C ILE A 197 4.64 14.83 11.58
N ASN A 198 3.65 15.70 11.82
CA ASN A 198 2.45 15.32 12.55
C ASN A 198 1.66 14.21 11.83
N ILE A 199 1.46 14.32 10.51
CA ILE A 199 0.81 13.27 9.71
C ILE A 199 1.57 11.93 9.83
N CYS A 200 2.90 11.97 9.78
CA CYS A 200 3.74 10.78 9.95
C CYS A 200 3.56 10.16 11.35
N ILE A 201 3.51 10.97 12.39
CA ILE A 201 3.27 10.52 13.77
C ILE A 201 1.89 9.89 13.92
N GLU A 202 0.83 10.54 13.42
CA GLU A 202 -0.53 9.98 13.45
C GLU A 202 -0.60 8.61 12.76
N ARG A 203 0.07 8.49 11.61
CA ARG A 203 0.15 7.22 10.88
C ARG A 203 0.93 6.15 11.66
N GLN A 204 2.00 6.52 12.36
CA GLN A 204 2.74 5.61 13.24
C GLN A 204 1.86 5.11 14.40
N GLU A 205 1.07 6.00 15.01
CA GLU A 205 0.11 5.63 16.06
C GLU A 205 -0.93 4.64 15.54
N ASP A 206 -1.48 4.87 14.35
CA ASP A 206 -2.41 3.94 13.68
C ASP A 206 -1.79 2.56 13.42
N ILE A 207 -0.52 2.53 12.99
CA ILE A 207 0.22 1.27 12.78
C ILE A 207 0.40 0.54 14.11
N ILE A 208 0.83 1.24 15.17
CA ILE A 208 0.99 0.67 16.51
C ILE A 208 -0.34 0.09 17.01
N ASN A 209 -1.43 0.83 16.88
CA ASN A 209 -2.77 0.38 17.29
C ASN A 209 -3.17 -0.91 16.57
N LYS A 210 -2.89 -1.02 15.26
CA LYS A 210 -3.13 -2.24 14.47
C LYS A 210 -2.23 -3.40 14.92
N ILE A 211 -0.95 -3.16 15.17
CA ILE A 211 -0.01 -4.18 15.68
C ILE A 211 -0.49 -4.69 17.05
N ILE A 212 -0.95 -3.80 17.92
CA ILE A 212 -1.50 -4.16 19.24
C ILE A 212 -2.74 -5.03 19.10
N TYR A 213 -3.68 -4.61 18.25
CA TYR A 213 -4.90 -5.36 17.96
C TYR A 213 -4.61 -6.77 17.42
N LEU A 214 -3.53 -6.92 16.67
CA LEU A 214 -3.08 -8.19 16.10
C LEU A 214 -2.20 -9.01 17.06
N ASN A 215 -1.92 -8.57 18.29
CA ASN A 215 -0.98 -9.20 19.22
C ASN A 215 0.46 -9.32 18.68
N GLY A 216 0.91 -8.35 17.88
CA GLY A 216 2.24 -8.33 17.26
C GLY A 216 3.34 -7.65 18.07
N GLN A 217 3.07 -7.24 19.32
CA GLN A 217 3.98 -6.42 20.12
C GLN A 217 5.34 -7.09 20.36
N GLU A 218 5.35 -8.40 20.60
CA GLU A 218 6.61 -9.14 20.81
C GLU A 218 7.50 -9.11 19.55
N TYR A 219 6.89 -9.23 18.36
CA TYR A 219 7.63 -9.15 17.10
C TYR A 219 8.17 -7.74 16.88
N PHE A 220 7.32 -6.72 17.05
CA PHE A 220 7.66 -5.32 16.90
C PHE A 220 8.81 -4.91 17.84
N ASN A 221 8.72 -5.23 19.13
CA ASN A 221 9.73 -4.89 20.12
C ASN A 221 11.09 -5.59 19.89
N ASN A 222 11.09 -6.76 19.24
CA ASN A 222 12.30 -7.51 18.93
C ASN A 222 12.86 -7.19 17.54
N TYR A 223 12.20 -6.33 16.77
CA TYR A 223 12.67 -5.90 15.47
C TYR A 223 13.92 -5.05 15.66
N LYS A 224 15.04 -5.46 15.05
CA LYS A 224 16.31 -4.73 15.12
C LYS A 224 16.48 -3.89 13.86
N ASP A 225 16.89 -2.64 14.01
CA ASP A 225 17.17 -1.65 12.94
C ASP A 225 18.04 -2.15 11.75
N ASN A 226 18.72 -3.28 11.90
CA ASN A 226 19.67 -3.80 10.91
C ASN A 226 19.06 -4.26 9.57
N ASP A 227 17.74 -4.52 9.49
CA ASP A 227 17.10 -4.91 8.22
C ASP A 227 16.69 -3.69 7.35
N VAL A 228 16.71 -2.47 7.92
CA VAL A 228 16.38 -1.22 7.21
C VAL A 228 17.49 -0.80 6.23
N ILE A 229 18.71 -1.34 6.37
CA ILE A 229 19.88 -0.95 5.57
C ILE A 229 19.87 -1.56 4.15
N SER A 230 18.95 -2.47 3.83
CA SER A 230 18.98 -3.22 2.56
C SER A 230 18.10 -2.70 1.41
N ASN A 231 17.47 -1.52 1.49
CA ASN A 231 16.64 -1.06 0.38
C ASN A 231 16.70 0.44 0.07
N VAL A 232 17.79 0.85 -0.58
CA VAL A 232 17.87 2.09 -1.38
C VAL A 232 16.72 2.19 -2.41
N ASN A 233 16.19 1.05 -2.87
CA ASN A 233 15.03 1.00 -3.77
C ASN A 233 13.70 1.35 -3.09
N ILE A 234 13.51 1.00 -1.82
CA ILE A 234 12.29 1.32 -1.08
C ILE A 234 12.25 2.81 -0.76
N GLN A 235 13.38 3.42 -0.37
CA GLN A 235 13.45 4.88 -0.17
C GLN A 235 13.06 5.66 -1.44
N ARG A 236 13.44 5.18 -2.63
CA ARG A 236 13.04 5.77 -3.92
C ARG A 236 11.57 5.54 -4.23
N GLN A 237 11.07 4.31 -4.08
CA GLN A 237 9.64 4.00 -4.29
C GLN A 237 8.73 4.73 -3.31
N ILE A 238 9.19 4.97 -2.08
CA ILE A 238 8.51 5.75 -1.05
C ILE A 238 8.51 7.23 -1.41
N LYS A 239 9.65 7.80 -1.83
CA LYS A 239 9.70 9.17 -2.33
C LYS A 239 8.69 9.33 -3.47
N ASP A 240 8.69 8.42 -4.43
CA ASP A 240 7.78 8.51 -5.58
C ASP A 240 6.30 8.34 -5.18
N THR A 241 5.98 7.42 -4.25
CA THR A 241 4.60 7.18 -3.77
C THR A 241 4.08 8.31 -2.87
N LEU A 242 4.92 8.91 -2.04
CA LEU A 242 4.55 10.02 -1.17
C LEU A 242 4.47 11.33 -1.93
N HIS A 243 5.37 11.58 -2.88
CA HIS A 243 5.24 12.70 -3.79
C HIS A 243 3.91 12.57 -4.55
N ALA A 244 3.55 11.38 -5.05
CA ALA A 244 2.25 11.16 -5.68
C ALA A 244 1.08 11.50 -4.74
N ALA A 245 1.05 10.94 -3.52
CA ALA A 245 -0.01 11.20 -2.55
C ALA A 245 -0.12 12.68 -2.14
N PHE A 246 1.01 13.39 -2.06
CA PHE A 246 1.02 14.83 -1.79
C PHE A 246 0.28 15.63 -2.87
N TRP A 247 0.57 15.33 -4.14
CA TRP A 247 -0.07 15.97 -5.29
C TRP A 247 -1.54 15.57 -5.43
N ASP A 248 -1.90 14.33 -5.03
CA ASP A 248 -3.29 13.86 -5.00
C ASP A 248 -4.11 14.65 -3.96
N ILE A 249 -3.56 14.90 -2.77
CA ILE A 249 -4.24 15.71 -1.74
C ILE A 249 -4.43 17.15 -2.22
N LEU A 250 -3.40 17.77 -2.83
CA LEU A 250 -3.54 19.11 -3.41
C LEU A 250 -4.64 19.14 -4.47
N HIS A 251 -4.69 18.12 -5.34
CA HIS A 251 -5.72 18.00 -6.35
C HIS A 251 -7.13 17.86 -5.74
N GLU A 252 -7.28 17.09 -4.67
CA GLU A 252 -8.56 16.95 -3.93
C GLU A 252 -8.98 18.27 -3.26
N GLU A 253 -8.05 18.98 -2.62
CA GLU A 253 -8.30 20.28 -1.98
C GLU A 253 -8.79 21.33 -3.00
N LEU A 254 -8.16 21.41 -4.17
CA LEU A 254 -8.54 22.33 -5.25
C LEU A 254 -9.90 21.99 -5.87
N ASN A 255 -10.31 20.72 -5.87
CA ASN A 255 -11.60 20.26 -6.41
C ASN A 255 -12.73 20.21 -5.37
N SER A 256 -12.44 20.50 -4.11
CA SER A 256 -13.43 20.52 -3.04
C SER A 256 -14.44 21.66 -3.22
N LYS A 257 -15.57 21.61 -2.49
CA LYS A 257 -16.66 22.59 -2.58
C LYS A 257 -17.00 23.13 -1.18
N PRO A 258 -16.53 24.33 -0.80
CA PRO A 258 -15.70 25.27 -1.57
C PRO A 258 -14.24 24.79 -1.72
N PRO A 259 -13.50 25.19 -2.78
CA PRO A 259 -12.08 24.86 -2.94
C PRO A 259 -11.21 25.39 -1.80
N VAL A 260 -10.16 24.65 -1.44
CA VAL A 260 -9.19 25.02 -0.41
C VAL A 260 -7.85 25.35 -1.08
N TYR A 261 -7.35 26.58 -0.87
CA TYR A 261 -6.15 27.09 -1.55
C TYR A 261 -4.94 27.29 -0.63
N ASP A 262 -5.05 27.00 0.67
CA ASP A 262 -3.98 27.28 1.63
C ASP A 262 -2.67 26.58 1.24
N ARG A 263 -2.74 25.30 0.85
CA ARG A 263 -1.57 24.52 0.38
C ARG A 263 -1.00 25.08 -0.92
N LEU A 264 -1.84 25.49 -1.86
CA LEU A 264 -1.40 26.11 -3.12
C LEU A 264 -0.61 27.39 -2.85
N ILE A 265 -1.14 28.26 -2.00
CA ILE A 265 -0.52 29.55 -1.64
C ILE A 265 0.82 29.30 -0.94
N SER A 266 0.87 28.32 -0.05
CA SER A 266 2.08 27.93 0.66
C SER A 266 3.18 27.43 -0.30
N LEU A 267 2.83 26.57 -1.25
CA LEU A 267 3.76 26.09 -2.28
C LEU A 267 4.34 27.21 -3.16
N ILE A 268 3.52 28.19 -3.54
CA ILE A 268 3.98 29.35 -4.31
C ILE A 268 4.94 30.21 -3.47
N SER A 269 4.64 30.36 -2.17
CA SER A 269 5.53 31.04 -1.22
C SER A 269 6.87 30.31 -1.06
N GLU A 270 6.84 28.98 -0.94
CA GLU A 270 8.03 28.15 -0.83
C GLU A 270 8.92 28.27 -2.08
N LEU A 271 8.33 28.23 -3.27
CA LEU A 271 9.06 28.44 -4.53
C LEU A 271 9.73 29.82 -4.57
N ARG A 272 8.98 30.88 -4.25
CA ARG A 272 9.50 32.25 -4.19
C ARG A 272 10.71 32.34 -3.27
N ASP A 273 10.59 31.81 -2.06
CA ASP A 273 11.64 31.88 -1.05
C ASP A 273 12.85 31.01 -1.44
N THR A 274 12.62 29.90 -2.14
CA THR A 274 13.68 29.03 -2.65
C THR A 274 14.49 29.70 -3.76
N PHE A 275 13.85 30.43 -4.69
CA PHE A 275 14.59 31.21 -5.69
C PHE A 275 15.46 32.29 -5.05
N CYS A 276 14.98 32.95 -3.99
CA CYS A 276 15.78 33.91 -3.24
C CYS A 276 17.03 33.26 -2.59
N LYS A 277 16.92 32.01 -2.12
CA LYS A 277 18.06 31.26 -1.56
C LYS A 277 19.16 30.96 -2.58
N PHE A 278 18.85 30.91 -3.88
CA PHE A 278 19.88 30.76 -4.92
C PHE A 278 20.78 31.99 -5.06
N VAL A 279 20.30 33.16 -4.63
CA VAL A 279 21.03 34.42 -4.72
C VAL A 279 20.99 35.19 -3.39
N PRO A 280 21.57 34.63 -2.31
CA PRO A 280 21.37 35.13 -0.94
C PRO A 280 21.86 36.58 -0.72
N HIS A 281 22.73 37.08 -1.59
CA HIS A 281 23.34 38.41 -1.48
C HIS A 281 22.79 39.45 -2.48
N ARG A 282 21.77 39.11 -3.27
CA ARG A 282 21.21 40.01 -4.30
C ARG A 282 19.83 40.52 -3.90
N THR A 283 19.82 41.53 -3.04
CA THR A 283 18.59 42.16 -2.54
C THR A 283 17.75 42.78 -3.64
N ASP A 284 18.37 43.24 -4.73
CA ASP A 284 17.70 43.74 -5.93
C ASP A 284 16.85 42.65 -6.61
N ILE A 285 17.40 41.44 -6.72
CA ILE A 285 16.69 40.29 -7.32
C ILE A 285 15.62 39.77 -6.36
N HIS A 286 15.88 39.76 -5.04
CA HIS A 286 14.87 39.39 -4.06
C HIS A 286 13.65 40.30 -4.18
N GLN A 287 13.87 41.62 -4.20
CA GLN A 287 12.80 42.59 -4.34
C GLN A 287 12.00 42.38 -5.63
N GLU A 288 12.66 42.16 -6.77
CA GLU A 288 12.02 41.81 -8.04
C GLU A 288 11.10 40.57 -7.91
N ILE A 289 11.60 39.52 -7.25
CA ILE A 289 10.85 38.26 -7.04
C ILE A 289 9.65 38.48 -6.13
N TYR A 290 9.81 39.21 -5.02
CA TYR A 290 8.71 39.51 -4.09
C TYR A 290 7.63 40.39 -4.72
N GLU A 291 8.01 41.33 -5.59
CA GLU A 291 7.06 42.20 -6.30
C GLU A 291 6.23 41.43 -7.35
N ASN A 292 6.83 40.45 -8.04
CA ASN A 292 6.15 39.67 -9.07
C ASN A 292 5.41 38.44 -8.51
N ILE A 293 5.81 37.91 -7.35
CA ILE A 293 5.14 36.83 -6.61
C ILE A 293 4.64 37.38 -5.27
N ASP A 294 3.65 38.27 -5.36
CA ASP A 294 2.98 38.85 -4.19
C ASP A 294 1.92 37.88 -3.65
N ILE A 295 2.28 37.19 -2.56
CA ILE A 295 1.45 36.18 -1.92
C ILE A 295 0.18 36.79 -1.30
N GLU A 296 0.25 38.02 -0.76
CA GLU A 296 -0.91 38.67 -0.18
C GLU A 296 -1.90 39.07 -1.27
N LEU A 297 -1.40 39.60 -2.40
CA LEU A 297 -2.22 39.92 -3.56
C LEU A 297 -2.89 38.66 -4.12
N ILE A 298 -2.14 37.57 -4.33
CA ILE A 298 -2.69 36.31 -4.84
C ILE A 298 -3.79 35.80 -3.91
N LYS A 299 -3.54 35.77 -2.60
CA LYS A 299 -4.52 35.33 -1.59
C LYS A 299 -5.78 36.20 -1.61
N ASN A 300 -5.63 37.51 -1.72
CA ASN A 300 -6.75 38.45 -1.81
C ASN A 300 -7.55 38.25 -3.10
N MET A 301 -6.89 37.99 -4.23
CA MET A 301 -7.56 37.73 -5.51
C MET A 301 -8.35 36.43 -5.48
N ILE A 302 -7.79 35.37 -4.87
CA ILE A 302 -8.48 34.08 -4.71
C ILE A 302 -9.72 34.25 -3.80
N ASN A 303 -9.59 34.91 -2.65
CA ASN A 303 -10.68 35.08 -1.69
C ASN A 303 -11.86 35.92 -2.23
N ASN A 304 -11.62 36.74 -3.26
CA ASN A 304 -12.63 37.60 -3.88
C ASN A 304 -13.04 37.11 -5.29
N ASP A 305 -12.75 35.84 -5.64
CA ASP A 305 -13.05 35.25 -6.96
C ASP A 305 -12.52 36.07 -8.16
N ALA A 306 -11.38 36.75 -7.96
CA ALA A 306 -10.76 37.64 -8.94
C ALA A 306 -9.48 37.06 -9.58
N PHE A 307 -9.10 35.84 -9.20
CA PHE A 307 -7.94 35.15 -9.77
C PHE A 307 -8.35 34.36 -11.02
N ASP A 308 -8.05 34.91 -12.20
CA ASP A 308 -8.43 34.33 -13.51
C ASP A 308 -7.24 33.67 -14.26
N ASP A 309 -7.55 33.04 -15.40
CA ASP A 309 -6.57 32.35 -16.25
C ASP A 309 -5.40 33.24 -16.70
N ASN A 310 -5.63 34.54 -16.86
CA ASN A 310 -4.61 35.49 -17.27
C ASN A 310 -3.64 35.81 -16.12
N ASN A 311 -4.14 35.88 -14.88
CA ASN A 311 -3.29 35.99 -13.69
C ASN A 311 -2.44 34.74 -13.50
N LEU A 312 -3.05 33.56 -13.65
CA LEU A 312 -2.34 32.29 -13.61
C LEU A 312 -1.25 32.20 -14.69
N TYR A 313 -1.57 32.58 -15.92
CA TYR A 313 -0.61 32.59 -17.03
C TYR A 313 0.61 33.47 -16.73
N LYS A 314 0.39 34.70 -16.25
CA LYS A 314 1.48 35.62 -15.92
C LYS A 314 2.37 35.08 -14.80
N LEU A 315 1.76 34.53 -13.74
CA LEU A 315 2.49 33.91 -12.64
C LEU A 315 3.33 32.72 -13.13
N ALA A 316 2.73 31.84 -13.93
CA ALA A 316 3.42 30.68 -14.47
C ALA A 316 4.61 31.09 -15.35
N VAL A 317 4.43 32.03 -16.28
CA VAL A 317 5.51 32.55 -17.14
C VAL A 317 6.64 33.16 -16.31
N TYR A 318 6.31 33.90 -15.25
CA TYR A 318 7.33 34.49 -14.39
C TYR A 318 8.12 33.41 -13.64
N ILE A 319 7.46 32.42 -13.04
CA ILE A 319 8.12 31.30 -12.36
C ILE A 319 9.03 30.53 -13.34
N ILE A 320 8.57 30.25 -14.57
CA ILE A 320 9.39 29.61 -15.61
C ILE A 320 10.63 30.46 -15.91
N SER A 321 10.48 31.78 -15.99
CA SER A 321 11.62 32.67 -16.22
C SER A 321 12.66 32.60 -15.10
N LEU A 322 12.23 32.42 -13.84
CA LEU A 322 13.13 32.21 -12.71
C LEU A 322 13.87 30.87 -12.80
N VAL A 323 13.17 29.78 -13.16
CA VAL A 323 13.81 28.48 -13.41
C VAL A 323 14.91 28.63 -14.47
N LYS A 324 14.59 29.26 -15.61
CA LYS A 324 15.56 29.49 -16.70
C LYS A 324 16.73 30.38 -16.28
N LYS A 325 16.49 31.34 -15.38
CA LYS A 325 17.52 32.25 -14.86
C LYS A 325 18.52 31.53 -13.95
N PHE A 326 18.08 30.53 -13.19
CA PHE A 326 18.90 29.87 -12.17
C PHE A 326 19.37 28.45 -12.55
N GLN A 327 18.85 27.88 -13.63
CA GLN A 327 19.24 26.55 -14.08
C GLN A 327 20.66 26.48 -14.64
N PRO A 328 21.33 25.32 -14.54
CA PRO A 328 22.57 25.08 -15.25
C PRO A 328 22.33 24.89 -16.77
N PRO A 329 23.33 25.21 -17.63
CA PRO A 329 23.18 25.13 -19.09
C PRO A 329 22.76 23.74 -19.61
N ILE A 330 23.08 22.67 -18.88
CA ILE A 330 22.72 21.30 -19.25
C ILE A 330 21.20 21.06 -19.27
N MET A 331 20.42 21.88 -18.56
CA MET A 331 18.96 21.77 -18.46
C MET A 331 18.21 22.62 -19.50
N ASP A 332 18.91 23.44 -20.30
CA ASP A 332 18.28 24.41 -21.20
C ASP A 332 17.32 23.76 -22.20
N ASN A 333 17.69 22.64 -22.82
CA ASN A 333 16.85 21.97 -23.80
C ASN A 333 15.55 21.43 -23.18
N ASP A 334 15.66 20.70 -22.06
CA ASP A 334 14.52 20.07 -21.39
C ASP A 334 13.51 21.10 -20.89
N VAL A 335 14.00 22.21 -20.32
CA VAL A 335 13.13 23.29 -19.80
C VAL A 335 12.49 24.09 -20.93
N ASN A 336 13.19 24.33 -22.04
CA ASN A 336 12.60 24.99 -23.22
C ASN A 336 11.50 24.13 -23.87
N GLU A 337 11.71 22.82 -23.98
CA GLU A 337 10.69 21.90 -24.51
C GLU A 337 9.47 21.83 -23.60
N TRP A 338 9.68 21.71 -22.28
CA TRP A 338 8.60 21.72 -21.30
C TRP A 338 7.83 23.04 -21.29
N GLU A 339 8.51 24.19 -21.33
CA GLU A 339 7.89 25.52 -21.42
C GLU A 339 6.94 25.60 -22.63
N GLN A 340 7.38 25.14 -23.82
CA GLN A 340 6.51 25.15 -25.00
C GLN A 340 5.28 24.27 -24.83
N GLY A 341 5.42 23.09 -24.22
CA GLY A 341 4.29 22.22 -23.89
C GLY A 341 3.29 22.88 -22.94
N MET A 342 3.79 23.50 -21.87
CA MET A 342 2.97 24.22 -20.90
C MET A 342 2.24 25.41 -21.52
N LEU A 343 2.91 26.23 -22.33
CA LEU A 343 2.30 27.37 -23.02
C LEU A 343 1.25 26.96 -24.06
N GLN A 344 1.35 25.75 -24.63
CA GLN A 344 0.31 25.21 -25.51
C GLN A 344 -0.96 24.82 -24.75
N GLN A 345 -0.85 24.36 -23.50
CA GLN A 345 -2.01 24.00 -22.69
C GLN A 345 -2.89 25.22 -22.40
N PHE A 346 -2.31 26.40 -22.16
CA PHE A 346 -3.05 27.66 -22.01
C PHE A 346 -3.81 28.11 -23.26
N LYS A 347 -3.48 27.58 -24.45
CA LYS A 347 -4.21 27.88 -25.70
C LYS A 347 -5.43 26.97 -25.91
N GLN A 348 -5.60 25.95 -25.06
CA GLN A 348 -6.69 25.00 -25.09
C GLN A 348 -7.52 25.16 -23.81
N ASN A 349 -8.77 24.70 -23.79
CA ASN A 349 -9.49 24.59 -22.50
C ASN A 349 -8.79 23.52 -21.65
N PHE A 350 -8.33 23.88 -20.46
CA PHE A 350 -7.68 22.97 -19.52
C PHE A 350 -8.41 22.96 -18.18
N ASP A 351 -8.26 21.86 -17.43
CA ASP A 351 -8.73 21.81 -16.05
C ASP A 351 -7.75 22.55 -15.15
N TYR A 352 -8.27 23.56 -14.43
CA TYR A 352 -7.47 24.46 -13.61
C TYR A 352 -6.72 23.72 -12.49
N SER A 353 -7.39 22.75 -11.85
CA SER A 353 -6.83 22.00 -10.72
C SER A 353 -5.73 21.04 -11.17
N GLU A 354 -5.96 20.32 -12.27
CA GLU A 354 -5.01 19.41 -12.89
C GLU A 354 -3.77 20.16 -13.39
N PHE A 355 -3.98 21.31 -14.04
CA PHE A 355 -2.90 22.15 -14.53
C PHE A 355 -1.97 22.62 -13.40
N LEU A 356 -2.53 23.16 -12.30
CA LEU A 356 -1.73 23.67 -11.18
C LEU A 356 -0.86 22.59 -10.54
N VAL A 357 -1.43 21.40 -10.35
CA VAL A 357 -0.73 20.25 -9.77
C VAL A 357 0.43 19.82 -10.67
N ILE A 358 0.18 19.68 -11.99
CA ILE A 358 1.22 19.30 -12.95
C ILE A 358 2.31 20.36 -13.02
N PHE A 359 1.91 21.64 -13.12
CA PHE A 359 2.84 22.77 -13.22
C PHE A 359 3.77 22.84 -12.02
N LEU A 360 3.21 22.90 -10.80
CA LEU A 360 4.02 23.02 -9.57
C LEU A 360 4.92 21.80 -9.41
N ARG A 361 4.39 20.59 -9.62
CA ARG A 361 5.20 19.36 -9.56
C ARG A 361 6.41 19.41 -10.48
N SER A 362 6.23 19.88 -11.71
CA SER A 362 7.32 20.04 -12.67
C SER A 362 8.34 21.10 -12.22
N VAL A 363 7.87 22.26 -11.75
CA VAL A 363 8.74 23.34 -11.27
C VAL A 363 9.57 22.90 -10.06
N PHE A 364 8.95 22.28 -9.05
CA PHE A 364 9.66 21.79 -7.87
C PHE A 364 10.74 20.75 -8.23
N ASN A 365 10.45 19.84 -9.17
CA ASN A 365 11.45 18.89 -9.66
C ASN A 365 12.62 19.62 -10.36
N MET A 366 12.35 20.64 -11.17
CA MET A 366 13.41 21.45 -11.78
C MET A 366 14.27 22.15 -10.71
N VAL A 367 13.62 22.77 -9.72
CA VAL A 367 14.30 23.44 -8.58
C VAL A 367 15.16 22.45 -7.79
N ASP A 368 14.68 21.24 -7.52
CA ASP A 368 15.45 20.17 -6.88
C ASP A 368 16.72 19.82 -7.68
N ASN A 369 16.60 19.71 -9.01
CA ASN A 369 17.75 19.44 -9.87
C ASN A 369 18.77 20.59 -9.86
N ILE A 370 18.31 21.84 -9.79
CA ILE A 370 19.17 23.01 -9.62
C ILE A 370 19.91 22.94 -8.28
N ILE A 371 19.22 22.62 -7.19
CA ILE A 371 19.82 22.47 -5.85
C ILE A 371 20.89 21.37 -5.85
N ILE A 372 20.60 20.21 -6.45
CA ILE A 372 21.56 19.10 -6.57
C ILE A 372 22.81 19.55 -7.33
N TYR A 373 22.64 20.33 -8.40
CA TYR A 373 23.76 20.85 -9.17
C TYR A 373 24.59 21.85 -8.37
N ILE A 374 23.95 22.78 -7.65
CA ILE A 374 24.64 23.73 -6.76
C ILE A 374 25.46 23.00 -5.70
N LYS A 375 24.88 21.98 -5.04
CA LYS A 375 25.58 21.18 -4.02
C LYS A 375 26.82 20.47 -4.57
N LYS A 376 26.71 19.87 -5.77
CA LYS A 376 27.88 19.25 -6.45
C LYS A 376 28.99 20.25 -6.71
N LEU A 377 28.66 21.45 -7.18
CA LEU A 377 29.65 22.51 -7.39
C LEU A 377 30.30 22.97 -6.09
N GLU A 378 29.54 23.05 -4.98
CA GLU A 378 30.11 23.41 -3.67
C GLU A 378 31.07 22.34 -3.14
N GLU A 379 30.76 21.06 -3.34
CA GLU A 379 31.63 19.93 -2.98
C GLU A 379 32.93 19.94 -3.80
N GLU A 380 32.84 20.07 -5.12
CA GLU A 380 34.00 20.15 -6.02
C GLU A 380 34.92 21.35 -5.68
N ASN A 381 34.33 22.49 -5.28
CA ASN A 381 35.06 23.69 -4.86
C ASN A 381 35.70 23.57 -3.47
N LYS A 382 35.18 22.71 -2.58
CA LYS A 382 35.81 22.41 -1.28
C LYS A 382 37.03 21.50 -1.45
N GLU A 383 36.91 20.44 -2.24
CA GLU A 383 38.00 19.51 -2.52
C GLU A 383 39.18 20.19 -3.24
N THR A 384 38.90 21.12 -4.16
CA THR A 384 39.97 21.89 -4.83
C THR A 384 40.67 22.88 -3.88
N LYS A 385 39.96 23.49 -2.92
CA LYS A 385 40.58 24.37 -1.92
C LYS A 385 41.46 23.61 -0.92
N GLU A 386 41.05 22.42 -0.48
CA GLU A 386 41.87 21.58 0.40
C GLU A 386 43.14 21.08 -0.30
N ASN A 387 43.07 20.77 -1.60
CA ASN A 387 44.22 20.34 -2.40
C ASN A 387 45.18 21.45 -2.83
N THR A 388 44.84 22.74 -2.61
CA THR A 388 45.69 23.89 -2.96
C THR A 388 46.44 24.48 -1.75
N ILE A 389 46.18 23.98 -0.53
CA ILE A 389 46.82 24.45 0.72
C ILE A 389 48.04 23.58 1.12
N ILE A 390 48.40 22.59 0.30
CA ILE A 390 49.65 21.80 0.38
C ILE A 390 50.62 22.32 -0.67
#